data_AF-A0A520E6P1-F1
#
_entry.id   AF-A0A520E6P1-F1
#
_cell.length_a   1.000
_cell.length_b   1.000
_cell.length_c   1.000
_cell.angle_alpha   90.00
_cell.angle_beta   90.00
_cell.angle_gamma   90.00
#
_symmetry.space_group_name_H-M   'P 1'
#
loop_
_entity.id
_entity.type
_entity.pdbx_description
1 polymer ?
#
loop_
_entity_poly.entity_id
_entity_poly.type
_entity_poly.pdbx_seq_one_letter_code
_entity_poly.pdbx_strand_id
1 'polypeptide(L)'
;MNKSVSVKIYHGYGHKHNLVVYGHVFKRKARTSQIYSNNIFVNIIHLFKLFIIKPYPQVRVRLQFFDQTIENKTELDGFFKFEWEALQD
;
A
#
# COMPACT_ATOMS: atom_id res chain seq x y z
N MET A 1 0.55 -5.38 21.30
CA MET A 1 0.92 -5.22 19.87
C MET A 1 -0.25 -4.58 19.12
N ASN A 2 -0.08 -3.39 18.56
CA ASN A 2 -1.18 -2.68 17.88
C ASN A 2 -1.43 -3.31 16.50
N LYS A 3 -2.63 -3.87 16.27
CA LYS A 3 -3.03 -4.58 15.04
C LYS A 3 -3.51 -3.60 13.96
N SER A 4 -2.77 -2.53 13.69
CA SER A 4 -3.19 -1.55 12.67
C SER A 4 -2.75 -2.02 11.28
N VAL A 5 -3.71 -2.46 10.47
CA VAL A 5 -3.57 -2.62 9.02
C VAL A 5 -3.06 -1.30 8.42
N SER A 6 -2.17 -1.36 7.43
CA SER A 6 -1.66 -0.17 6.76
C SER A 6 -1.78 -0.28 5.26
N VAL A 7 -2.23 0.82 4.64
CA VAL A 7 -2.30 0.98 3.20
C VAL A 7 -1.15 1.89 2.75
N LYS A 8 -0.37 1.44 1.76
CA LYS A 8 0.65 2.25 1.09
C LYS A 8 0.16 2.57 -0.32
N ILE A 9 0.01 3.85 -0.63
CA ILE A 9 -0.38 4.34 -1.96
C ILE A 9 0.88 4.73 -2.73
N TYR A 10 0.93 4.40 -4.02
CA TYR A 10 1.99 4.83 -4.93
C TYR A 10 1.57 6.07 -5.72
N HIS A 11 2.49 6.64 -6.49
CA HIS A 11 2.17 7.78 -7.36
C HIS A 11 1.25 7.32 -8.50
N GLY A 12 -0.05 7.46 -8.28
CA GLY A 12 -1.08 7.33 -9.29
C GLY A 12 -1.05 8.48 -10.30
N TYR A 13 -1.92 8.41 -11.29
CA TYR A 13 -2.13 9.50 -12.25
C TYR A 13 -3.61 9.62 -12.58
N GLY A 14 -4.03 10.83 -12.89
CA GLY A 14 -5.37 11.14 -13.35
C GLY A 14 -5.32 12.13 -14.49
N HIS A 15 -6.18 11.96 -15.48
CA HIS A 15 -6.44 12.90 -16.55
C HIS A 15 -7.94 12.87 -16.88
N LYS A 16 -8.41 13.76 -17.78
CA LYS A 16 -9.85 14.05 -18.00
C LYS A 16 -10.77 12.81 -17.96
N HIS A 17 -10.35 11.72 -18.60
CA HIS A 17 -11.15 10.49 -18.68
C HIS A 17 -10.71 9.34 -17.79
N ASN A 18 -9.52 9.35 -17.16
CA ASN A 18 -9.05 8.19 -16.40
C ASN A 18 -8.39 8.58 -15.08
N LEU A 19 -8.58 7.75 -14.07
CA LEU A 19 -7.87 7.79 -12.79
C LEU A 19 -7.30 6.41 -12.50
N VAL A 20 -6.00 6.36 -12.21
CA VAL A 20 -5.28 5.15 -11.83
C VAL A 20 -4.71 5.32 -10.43
N VAL A 21 -5.21 4.51 -9.49
CA VAL A 21 -4.76 4.49 -8.08
C VAL A 21 -4.35 3.08 -7.71
N TYR A 22 -3.14 2.91 -7.21
CA TYR A 22 -2.62 1.58 -6.88
C TYR A 22 -1.69 1.64 -5.67
N GLY A 23 -1.50 0.49 -5.04
CA GLY A 23 -0.83 0.43 -3.75
C GLY A 23 -0.66 -0.99 -3.23
N HIS A 24 -0.26 -1.09 -1.97
CA HIS A 24 -0.21 -2.35 -1.22
C HIS A 24 -0.91 -2.21 0.13
N VAL A 25 -1.55 -3.30 0.57
CA VAL A 25 -2.07 -3.44 1.93
C VAL A 25 -1.18 -4.40 2.72
N PHE A 26 -0.82 -3.98 3.92
CA PHE A 26 -0.01 -4.77 4.84
C PHE A 26 -0.77 -5.06 6.12
N LYS A 27 -0.57 -6.26 6.68
CA LYS A 27 -1.24 -6.69 7.93
C LYS A 27 -0.86 -5.81 9.13
N ARG A 28 0.27 -5.10 9.05
CA ARG A 28 0.84 -4.32 10.14
C ARG A 28 1.57 -3.09 9.58
N LYS A 29 1.39 -1.94 10.23
CA LYS A 29 2.23 -0.76 10.01
C LYS A 29 3.67 -1.04 10.47
N ALA A 30 4.64 -0.86 9.58
CA ALA A 30 6.04 -0.88 9.95
C ALA A 30 6.34 0.29 10.90
N ARG A 31 6.81 -0.01 12.12
CA ARG A 31 7.40 0.98 13.03
C ARG A 31 8.92 0.78 12.97
N THR A 32 9.55 1.33 11.94
CA THR A 32 11.01 1.39 11.90
C THR A 32 11.43 2.80 12.30
N SER A 33 12.20 2.89 13.38
CA SER A 33 12.94 4.10 13.73
C SER A 33 14.22 4.10 12.91
N GLN A 34 14.47 5.17 12.17
CA GLN A 34 15.73 5.32 11.45
C GLN A 34 16.85 5.62 12.46
N ILE A 35 17.62 4.59 12.81
CA ILE A 35 18.74 4.68 13.74
C ILE A 35 20.01 4.35 12.97
N TYR A 36 20.95 5.28 12.97
CA TYR A 36 22.27 5.08 12.39
C TYR A 36 23.21 4.46 13.42
N SER A 37 23.97 3.46 13.01
CA SER A 37 24.97 2.79 13.85
C SER A 37 26.25 2.58 13.06
N ASN A 38 27.40 2.68 13.73
CA ASN A 38 28.69 2.29 13.16
C ASN A 38 28.91 0.77 13.21
N ASN A 39 27.99 -0.01 13.79
CA ASN A 39 28.08 -1.46 13.86
C ASN A 39 27.44 -2.11 12.62
N ILE A 40 28.25 -2.84 11.84
CA ILE A 40 27.82 -3.48 10.59
C ILE A 40 26.70 -4.52 10.79
N PHE A 41 26.72 -5.28 11.88
CA PHE A 41 25.68 -6.28 12.18
C PHE A 41 24.34 -5.62 12.50
N VAL A 42 24.37 -4.49 13.22
CA VAL A 42 23.16 -3.71 13.52
C VAL A 42 22.54 -3.18 12.21
N ASN A 43 23.37 -2.69 11.30
CA ASN A 43 22.93 -2.18 10.01
C ASN A 43 22.33 -3.29 9.12
N ILE A 44 22.96 -4.47 9.09
CA ILE A 44 22.42 -5.65 8.39
C ILE A 44 21.05 -6.03 8.94
N ILE A 45 20.88 -6.10 10.26
CA ILE A 45 19.59 -6.40 10.89
C ILE A 45 18.52 -5.34 10.53
N HIS A 46 18.89 -4.05 10.51
CA HIS A 46 17.98 -2.98 10.10
C HIS A 46 17.57 -3.09 8.63
N LEU A 47 18.50 -3.42 7.74
CA LEU A 47 18.20 -3.66 6.33
C LEU A 47 17.22 -4.83 6.17
N PHE A 48 17.46 -5.97 6.82
CA PHE A 48 16.54 -7.11 6.77
C PHE A 48 15.13 -6.77 7.28
N LYS A 49 15.00 -5.93 8.32
CA LYS A 49 13.69 -5.48 8.83
C LYS A 49 12.85 -4.71 7.80
N LEU A 50 13.47 -4.09 6.80
CA LEU A 50 12.74 -3.40 5.72
C LEU A 50 11.95 -4.38 4.83
N PHE A 51 12.40 -5.64 4.76
CA PHE A 51 11.78 -6.69 3.94
C PHE A 51 10.78 -7.57 4.70
N ILE A 52 10.64 -7.42 6.03
CA ILE A 52 9.80 -8.29 6.88
C ILE A 52 8.31 -7.85 6.91
N ILE A 53 7.90 -6.89 6.08
CA ILE A 53 6.52 -6.42 6.07
C ILE A 53 5.62 -7.48 5.40
N LYS A 54 4.64 -8.00 6.15
CA LYS A 54 3.72 -9.02 5.65
C LYS A 54 2.57 -8.39 4.85
N PRO A 55 2.39 -8.77 3.58
CA PRO A 55 1.24 -8.32 2.80
C PRO A 55 -0.07 -8.88 3.36
N TYR A 56 -1.17 -8.20 3.03
CA TYR A 56 -2.52 -8.64 3.37
C TYR A 56 -3.23 -9.10 2.10
N PRO A 57 -3.19 -10.40 1.78
CA PRO A 57 -3.80 -10.92 0.56
C PRO A 57 -5.32 -10.96 0.64
N GLN A 58 -5.97 -10.84 -0.52
CA GLN A 58 -7.42 -11.04 -0.71
C GLN A 58 -8.32 -10.17 0.19
N VAL A 59 -7.78 -9.10 0.78
CA VAL A 59 -8.56 -8.14 1.57
C VAL A 59 -9.29 -7.17 0.66
N ARG A 60 -10.54 -6.85 1.00
CA ARG A 60 -11.36 -5.86 0.28
C ARG A 60 -10.78 -4.46 0.49
N VAL A 61 -10.63 -3.73 -0.60
CA VAL A 61 -10.24 -2.32 -0.64
C VAL A 61 -11.34 -1.53 -1.35
N ARG A 62 -11.49 -0.25 -0.98
CA ARG A 62 -12.49 0.64 -1.59
C ARG A 62 -11.85 1.98 -1.91
N LEU A 63 -12.08 2.47 -3.12
CA LEU A 63 -11.80 3.83 -3.53
C LEU A 63 -13.11 4.62 -3.52
N GLN A 64 -13.13 5.72 -2.76
CA GLN A 64 -14.18 6.73 -2.82
C GLN A 64 -13.70 7.86 -3.73
N PHE A 65 -14.42 8.11 -4.81
CA PHE A 65 -14.10 9.16 -5.77
C PHE A 65 -15.39 9.85 -6.21
N PHE A 66 -15.56 11.12 -5.85
CA PHE A 66 -16.85 11.82 -5.90
C PHE A 66 -17.96 10.99 -5.23
N ASP A 67 -19.09 10.78 -5.92
CA ASP A 67 -20.23 9.99 -5.43
C ASP A 67 -20.12 8.50 -5.77
N GLN A 68 -18.93 8.03 -6.17
CA GLN A 68 -18.70 6.67 -6.61
C GLN A 68 -17.84 5.87 -5.62
N THR A 69 -18.26 4.63 -5.38
CA THR A 69 -17.49 3.65 -4.62
C THR A 69 -17.04 2.54 -5.55
N ILE A 70 -15.73 2.41 -5.72
CA ILE A 70 -15.13 1.33 -6.51
C ILE A 70 -14.53 0.32 -5.55
N GLU A 71 -14.97 -0.94 -5.63
CA GLU A 71 -14.45 -2.02 -4.79
C GLU A 71 -13.44 -2.87 -5.55
N ASN A 72 -12.39 -3.30 -4.88
CA ASN A 72 -11.46 -4.30 -5.39
C ASN A 72 -11.00 -5.23 -4.25
N LYS A 73 -10.32 -6.32 -4.56
CA LYS A 73 -9.59 -7.17 -3.62
C LYS A 73 -8.11 -7.12 -3.95
N THR A 74 -7.30 -7.14 -2.92
CA THR A 74 -5.85 -7.26 -3.08
C THR A 74 -5.45 -8.61 -3.65
N GLU A 75 -4.37 -8.63 -4.43
CA GLU A 75 -3.71 -9.83 -4.91
C GLU A 75 -2.98 -10.58 -3.79
N LEU A 76 -2.32 -11.70 -4.11
CA LEU A 76 -1.64 -12.55 -3.13
C LEU A 76 -0.46 -11.85 -2.42
N ASP A 77 0.13 -10.86 -3.07
CA ASP A 77 1.19 -10.00 -2.53
C ASP A 77 0.65 -8.74 -1.85
N GLY A 78 -0.67 -8.60 -1.70
CA GLY A 78 -1.31 -7.44 -1.09
C GLY A 78 -1.42 -6.23 -2.02
N PHE A 79 -1.01 -6.33 -3.29
CA PHE A 79 -1.17 -5.29 -4.30
C PHE A 79 -2.65 -5.04 -4.61
N PHE A 80 -2.99 -3.79 -4.94
CA PHE A 80 -4.28 -3.47 -5.56
C PHE A 80 -4.09 -2.36 -6.60
N LYS A 81 -4.97 -2.35 -7.60
CA LYS A 81 -5.09 -1.30 -8.61
C LYS A 81 -6.57 -0.98 -8.84
N PHE A 82 -6.89 0.30 -8.83
CA PHE A 82 -8.14 0.84 -9.31
C PHE A 82 -7.86 1.54 -10.64
N GLU A 83 -8.65 1.20 -11.64
CA GLU A 83 -8.75 1.93 -12.89
C GLU A 83 -10.19 2.42 -12.95
N TRP A 84 -10.33 3.74 -13.04
CA TRP A 84 -11.62 4.38 -13.22
C TRP A 84 -11.59 5.13 -14.54
N GLU A 85 -12.64 4.93 -15.34
CA GLU A 85 -12.89 5.66 -16.58
C GLU A 85 -14.15 6.50 -16.42
N ALA A 86 -14.08 7.76 -16.84
CA ALA A 86 -15.21 8.67 -16.82
C ALA A 86 -16.26 8.17 -17.80
N LEU A 87 -17.49 8.00 -17.33
CA LEU A 87 -18.60 7.59 -18.20
C LEU A 87 -18.98 8.68 -19.21
N GLN A 88 -18.65 9.95 -18.92
CA GLN A 88 -18.98 11.14 -19.72
C GLN A 88 -17.90 12.24 -19.53
N ASP A 89 -17.83 13.15 -20.50
CA ASP A 89 -16.81 14.21 -20.67
C ASP A 89 -16.90 15.43 -19.74
#